data_AF-A0A8J7QF73-F1
#
_entry.id   AF-A0A8J7QF73-F1
#
_cell.length_a   1.000
_cell.length_b   1.000
_cell.length_c   1.000
_cell.angle_alpha   90.00
_cell.angle_beta   90.00
_cell.angle_gamma   90.00
#
_symmetry.space_group_name_H-M   'P 1'
#
loop_
_entity.id
_entity.type
_entity.pdbx_description
1 polymer ?
#
loop_
_entity_poly.entity_id
_entity_poly.type
_entity_poly.pdbx_seq_one_letter_code
_entity_poly.pdbx_strand_id
1 'polypeptide(L)'
;MSSLFSQADDIFFSRHPELVNPSTGERRLLTMNPSDTALRQEWMTIYRALEDAENGGYEVCDIDGVVQPCPKSDSGLPKKYISSNAKKRLDIAQEAINYAKNIFSFGAGNQSPALTDTNFNSYYRMSTSRDNSMFNITEEVVDIATENPMAFLAAKAELTKGGNCGEHAHVVYDYIRRNYPEVKVQIAQKKELDHAFVIIGDHSTETHTELVVADAWPTDPTPVLWEDHFAYAKNEDTIIHAEAENDDRDYRKELFEAGLSLNEKGTKRTETSLSEDQTKDKVDSGNGWIWNHSDTASQKFEYLVDPELDVSPPSIGPLPPPEEPSTE
;
A
#
# COMPACT_ATOMS: atom_id res chain seq x y z
N MET A 1 -2.55 22.65 -34.15
CA MET A 1 -1.92 23.51 -33.14
C MET A 1 -0.88 22.68 -32.42
N SER A 2 0.25 23.28 -32.01
CA SER A 2 1.27 22.59 -31.20
C SER A 2 0.63 22.03 -29.91
N SER A 3 1.10 20.87 -29.44
CA SER A 3 0.58 20.24 -28.21
C SER A 3 0.72 21.17 -26.99
N LEU A 4 1.75 22.03 -26.96
CA LEU A 4 2.00 23.00 -25.89
C LEU A 4 0.92 24.07 -25.78
N PHE A 5 0.36 24.53 -26.91
CA PHE A 5 -0.70 25.54 -26.88
C PHE A 5 -1.96 25.00 -26.21
N SER A 6 -2.33 23.75 -26.52
CA SER A 6 -3.49 23.12 -25.89
C SER A 6 -3.27 22.92 -24.40
N GLN A 7 -2.08 22.48 -23.99
CA GLN A 7 -1.74 22.31 -22.57
C GLN A 7 -1.74 23.65 -21.81
N ALA A 8 -1.21 24.71 -22.41
CA ALA A 8 -1.24 26.05 -21.85
C ALA A 8 -2.67 26.56 -21.67
N ASP A 9 -3.54 26.33 -22.67
CA ASP A 9 -4.96 26.64 -22.56
C ASP A 9 -5.62 25.83 -21.44
N ASP A 10 -5.37 24.53 -21.35
CA ASP A 10 -6.00 23.67 -20.34
C ASP A 10 -5.66 24.10 -18.92
N ILE A 11 -4.38 24.39 -18.64
CA ILE A 11 -3.92 24.91 -17.33
C ILE A 11 -4.46 26.32 -17.08
N PHE A 12 -4.46 27.19 -18.08
CA PHE A 12 -4.95 28.55 -17.91
C PHE A 12 -6.47 28.58 -17.60
N PHE A 13 -7.28 27.82 -18.34
CA PHE A 13 -8.73 27.82 -18.15
C PHE A 13 -9.18 27.01 -16.92
N SER A 14 -8.37 26.09 -16.38
CA SER A 14 -8.66 25.47 -15.08
C SER A 14 -8.54 26.49 -13.94
N ARG A 15 -7.59 27.44 -14.04
CA ARG A 15 -7.41 28.54 -13.07
C ARG A 15 -8.43 29.67 -13.22
N HIS A 16 -9.04 29.79 -14.40
CA HIS A 16 -9.99 30.84 -14.75
C HIS A 16 -11.35 30.26 -15.20
N PRO A 17 -12.08 29.56 -14.32
CA PRO A 17 -13.37 28.98 -14.67
C PRO A 17 -14.40 30.04 -15.09
N GLU A 18 -14.26 31.29 -14.64
CA GLU A 18 -15.10 32.41 -15.06
C GLU A 18 -14.96 32.77 -16.55
N LEU A 19 -13.92 32.27 -17.21
CA LEU A 19 -13.68 32.42 -18.63
C LEU A 19 -14.21 31.26 -19.46
N VAL A 20 -14.84 30.26 -18.84
CA VAL A 20 -15.44 29.10 -19.51
C VAL A 20 -16.95 29.19 -19.42
N ASN A 21 -17.64 29.10 -20.55
CA ASN A 21 -19.10 29.05 -20.55
C ASN A 21 -19.58 27.73 -19.90
N PRO A 22 -20.32 27.77 -18.78
CA PRO A 22 -20.68 26.56 -18.04
C PRO A 22 -21.63 25.63 -18.81
N SER A 23 -22.38 26.15 -19.80
CA SER A 23 -23.34 25.37 -20.58
C SER A 23 -22.71 24.72 -21.82
N THR A 24 -21.69 25.35 -22.41
CA THR A 24 -21.12 24.92 -23.69
C THR A 24 -19.67 24.44 -23.58
N GLY A 25 -18.98 24.75 -22.48
CA GLY A 25 -17.54 24.56 -22.33
C GLY A 25 -16.70 25.50 -23.21
N GLU A 26 -17.34 26.47 -23.88
CA GLU A 26 -16.64 27.40 -24.77
C GLU A 26 -15.75 28.35 -23.96
N ARG A 27 -14.46 28.39 -24.31
CA ARG A 27 -13.43 29.22 -23.68
C ARG A 27 -13.46 30.64 -24.26
N ARG A 28 -13.51 31.66 -23.40
CA ARG A 28 -13.45 33.07 -23.83
C ARG A 28 -12.09 33.37 -24.44
N LEU A 29 -12.09 33.83 -25.69
CA LEU A 29 -10.87 34.28 -26.36
C LEU A 29 -10.29 35.53 -25.65
N LEU A 30 -9.01 35.45 -25.30
CA LEU A 30 -8.25 36.62 -24.84
C LEU A 30 -8.00 37.53 -26.06
N THR A 31 -8.52 38.77 -26.00
CA THR A 31 -8.40 39.76 -27.09
C THR A 31 -7.21 40.68 -26.83
N MET A 32 -6.96 41.68 -27.68
CA MET A 32 -5.95 42.74 -27.43
C MET A 32 -6.49 43.90 -26.57
N ASN A 33 -7.68 43.76 -25.97
CA ASN A 33 -8.24 44.77 -25.07
C ASN A 33 -7.30 44.97 -23.86
N PRO A 34 -7.07 46.22 -23.40
CA PRO A 34 -6.35 46.49 -22.16
C PRO A 34 -6.83 45.66 -20.96
N SER A 35 -8.13 45.34 -20.86
CA SER A 35 -8.69 44.52 -19.78
C SER A 35 -8.15 43.08 -19.73
N ASP A 36 -7.70 42.53 -20.85
CA ASP A 36 -7.17 41.15 -20.93
C ASP A 36 -5.66 41.10 -20.69
N THR A 37 -5.00 42.23 -20.44
CA THR A 37 -3.52 42.29 -20.39
C THR A 37 -2.91 41.37 -19.33
N ALA A 38 -3.48 41.33 -18.12
CA ALA A 38 -3.00 40.47 -17.05
C ALA A 38 -3.20 38.98 -17.39
N LEU A 39 -4.38 38.61 -17.89
CA LEU A 39 -4.70 37.25 -18.33
C LEU A 39 -3.76 36.76 -19.44
N ARG A 40 -3.46 37.63 -20.42
CA ARG A 40 -2.48 37.31 -21.47
C ARG A 40 -1.07 37.12 -20.91
N GLN A 41 -0.66 37.91 -19.91
CA GLN A 41 0.65 37.77 -19.28
C GLN A 41 0.77 36.45 -18.50
N GLU A 42 -0.29 36.06 -17.79
CA GLU A 42 -0.36 34.78 -17.10
C GLU A 42 -0.30 33.60 -18.08
N TRP A 43 -1.16 33.61 -19.11
CA TRP A 43 -1.14 32.58 -20.16
C TRP A 43 0.24 32.44 -20.80
N MET A 44 0.90 33.58 -21.12
CA MET A 44 2.26 33.57 -21.67
C MET A 44 3.30 33.04 -20.69
N THR A 45 3.09 33.21 -19.38
CA THR A 45 3.97 32.65 -18.34
C THR A 45 3.83 31.14 -18.28
N ILE A 46 2.60 30.63 -18.29
CA ILE A 46 2.28 29.19 -18.36
C ILE A 46 2.90 28.58 -19.62
N TYR A 47 2.68 29.20 -20.78
CA TYR A 47 3.22 28.74 -22.05
C TYR A 47 4.76 28.66 -22.05
N ARG A 48 5.44 29.69 -21.52
CA ARG A 48 6.92 29.68 -21.42
C ARG A 48 7.42 28.60 -20.48
N ALA A 49 6.76 28.38 -19.35
CA ALA A 49 7.13 27.30 -18.44
C ALA A 49 6.97 25.92 -19.10
N LEU A 50 5.91 25.72 -19.89
CA LEU A 50 5.70 24.52 -20.70
C LEU A 50 6.80 24.33 -21.76
N GLU A 51 7.16 25.40 -22.48
CA GLU A 51 8.20 25.40 -23.49
C GLU A 51 9.60 25.14 -22.88
N ASP A 52 9.93 25.79 -21.76
CA ASP A 52 11.20 25.59 -21.04
C ASP A 52 11.32 24.15 -20.52
N ALA A 53 10.24 23.58 -19.99
CA ALA A 53 10.23 22.19 -19.53
C ALA A 53 10.35 21.18 -20.67
N GLU A 54 9.62 21.35 -21.78
CA GLU A 54 9.73 20.47 -22.95
C GLU A 54 11.17 20.50 -23.52
N ASN A 55 11.77 21.69 -23.63
CA ASN A 55 13.16 21.86 -24.06
C ASN A 55 14.17 21.24 -23.08
N GLY A 56 13.85 21.21 -21.79
CA GLY A 56 14.67 20.56 -20.76
C GLY A 56 14.45 19.06 -20.62
N GLY A 57 13.50 18.47 -21.35
CA GLY A 57 13.12 17.05 -21.21
C GLY A 57 12.29 16.74 -19.96
N TYR A 58 11.73 17.77 -19.31
CA TYR A 58 10.88 17.67 -18.13
C TYR A 58 9.40 17.58 -18.54
N GLU A 59 8.58 17.06 -17.63
CA GLU A 59 7.13 17.28 -17.65
C GLU A 59 6.79 18.60 -16.95
N VAL A 60 5.55 19.04 -17.11
CA VAL A 60 5.08 20.26 -16.46
C VAL A 60 4.02 19.92 -15.45
N CYS A 61 4.19 20.48 -14.26
CA CYS A 61 3.27 20.32 -13.14
C CYS A 61 2.82 21.70 -12.67
N ASP A 62 1.55 21.81 -12.33
CA ASP A 62 0.98 22.96 -11.65
C ASP A 62 0.97 22.66 -10.15
N ILE A 63 1.81 23.37 -9.38
CA ILE A 63 1.89 23.21 -7.93
C ILE A 63 1.47 24.55 -7.32
N ASP A 64 0.28 24.58 -6.72
CA ASP A 64 -0.31 25.76 -6.08
C ASP A 64 -0.37 27.01 -6.98
N GLY A 65 -0.69 26.84 -8.27
CA GLY A 65 -0.77 27.95 -9.22
C GLY A 65 0.58 28.35 -9.81
N VAL A 66 1.65 27.60 -9.53
CA VAL A 66 2.97 27.79 -10.14
C VAL A 66 3.26 26.65 -11.11
N VAL A 67 3.32 26.98 -12.39
CA VAL A 67 3.74 26.04 -13.44
C VAL A 67 5.26 25.90 -13.40
N GLN A 68 5.75 24.69 -13.15
CA GLN A 68 7.19 24.42 -13.07
C GLN A 68 7.58 23.10 -13.73
N PRO A 69 8.86 22.93 -14.12
CA PRO A 69 9.38 21.65 -14.60
C PRO A 69 9.33 20.61 -13.47
N CYS A 70 8.69 19.48 -13.74
CA CYS A 70 8.79 18.27 -12.94
C CYS A 70 9.61 17.22 -13.68
N PRO A 71 10.35 16.34 -12.97
CA PRO A 71 10.89 15.15 -13.59
C PRO A 71 9.79 14.45 -14.40
N LYS A 72 10.10 14.04 -15.63
CA LYS A 72 9.20 13.12 -16.33
C LYS A 72 8.99 11.92 -15.43
N SER A 73 7.73 11.57 -15.20
CA SER A 73 7.41 10.25 -14.68
C SER A 73 7.81 9.24 -15.75
N ASP A 74 9.05 8.76 -15.68
CA ASP A 74 9.57 7.75 -16.59
C ASP A 74 8.86 6.39 -16.42
N SER A 75 7.89 6.28 -15.51
CA SER A 75 7.15 5.05 -15.25
C SER A 75 6.19 4.68 -16.39
N GLY A 76 5.69 5.66 -17.15
CA GLY A 76 4.63 5.45 -18.13
C GLY A 76 3.31 4.94 -17.53
N LEU A 77 3.17 4.96 -16.19
CA LEU A 77 1.97 4.53 -15.49
C LEU A 77 0.90 5.64 -15.49
N PRO A 78 -0.39 5.28 -15.46
CA PRO A 78 -1.45 6.25 -15.21
C PRO A 78 -1.24 6.95 -13.85
N LYS A 79 -1.43 8.28 -13.84
CA LYS A 79 -1.37 9.10 -12.61
C LYS A 79 -2.68 8.96 -11.83
N LYS A 80 -2.58 8.86 -10.51
CA LYS A 80 -3.72 8.86 -9.58
C LYS A 80 -3.44 9.80 -8.42
N TYR A 81 -4.28 10.80 -8.26
CA TYR A 81 -4.16 11.81 -7.23
C TYR A 81 -4.75 11.32 -5.89
N ILE A 82 -4.03 11.53 -4.79
CA ILE A 82 -4.35 11.03 -3.45
C ILE A 82 -4.10 12.10 -2.39
N SER A 83 -4.67 11.91 -1.20
CA SER A 83 -4.40 12.77 -0.04
C SER A 83 -2.97 12.59 0.48
N SER A 84 -2.48 13.56 1.25
CA SER A 84 -1.20 13.45 1.97
C SER A 84 -1.23 12.32 2.99
N ASN A 85 -2.38 12.03 3.58
CA ASN A 85 -2.55 10.95 4.54
C ASN A 85 -2.39 9.57 3.88
N ALA A 86 -3.06 9.34 2.74
CA ALA A 86 -2.87 8.14 1.94
C ALA A 86 -1.40 8.00 1.49
N LYS A 87 -0.75 9.12 1.10
CA LYS A 87 0.67 9.10 0.73
C LYS A 87 1.57 8.68 1.89
N LYS A 88 1.37 9.23 3.10
CA LYS A 88 2.10 8.82 4.31
C LYS A 88 1.95 7.32 4.56
N ARG A 89 0.73 6.79 4.43
CA ARG A 89 0.45 5.36 4.62
C ARG A 89 1.12 4.48 3.54
N LEU A 90 1.17 4.92 2.28
CA LEU A 90 1.93 4.23 1.22
C LEU A 90 3.42 4.13 1.54
N ASP A 91 4.01 5.18 2.13
CA ASP A 91 5.42 5.17 2.53
C ASP A 91 5.67 4.19 3.70
N ILE A 92 4.80 4.21 4.72
CA ILE A 92 4.82 3.23 5.83
C ILE A 92 4.70 1.80 5.29
N ALA A 93 3.76 1.56 4.37
CA ALA A 93 3.56 0.25 3.75
C ALA A 93 4.82 -0.20 2.99
N GLN A 94 5.48 0.69 2.25
CA GLN A 94 6.71 0.37 1.53
C GLN A 94 7.83 -0.06 2.49
N GLU A 95 8.02 0.67 3.60
CA GLU A 95 9.01 0.34 4.62
C GLU A 95 8.73 -1.04 5.24
N ALA A 96 7.48 -1.31 5.59
CA ALA A 96 7.08 -2.60 6.17
C ALA A 96 7.23 -3.77 5.19
N ILE A 97 6.88 -3.56 3.91
CA ILE A 97 7.10 -4.54 2.84
C ILE A 97 8.59 -4.86 2.70
N ASN A 98 9.46 -3.83 2.65
CA ASN A 98 10.91 -4.01 2.55
C ASN A 98 11.46 -4.78 3.76
N TYR A 99 10.99 -4.45 4.96
CA TYR A 99 11.34 -5.16 6.18
C TYR A 99 10.97 -6.66 6.09
N ALA A 100 9.72 -6.96 5.69
CA ALA A 100 9.28 -8.33 5.52
C ALA A 100 10.09 -9.07 4.45
N LYS A 101 10.37 -8.46 3.30
CA LYS A 101 11.19 -9.09 2.24
C LYS A 101 12.62 -9.42 2.68
N ASN A 102 13.21 -8.60 3.55
CA ASN A 102 14.52 -8.92 4.15
C ASN A 102 14.46 -10.15 5.07
N ILE A 103 13.34 -10.37 5.76
CA ILE A 103 13.13 -11.57 6.58
C ILE A 103 12.88 -12.79 5.69
N PHE A 104 11.99 -12.69 4.71
CA PHE A 104 11.61 -13.76 3.79
C PHE A 104 12.56 -13.87 2.60
N SER A 105 13.86 -13.99 2.88
CA SER A 105 14.91 -14.04 1.84
C SER A 105 14.81 -15.25 0.89
N PHE A 106 13.97 -16.23 1.22
CA PHE A 106 13.68 -17.42 0.40
C PHE A 106 12.35 -17.31 -0.36
N GLY A 107 11.66 -16.17 -0.26
CA GLY A 107 10.33 -15.96 -0.83
C GLY A 107 9.22 -16.73 -0.13
N ALA A 108 8.03 -16.71 -0.73
CA ALA A 108 6.85 -17.36 -0.18
C ALA A 108 6.82 -18.86 -0.47
N GLY A 109 6.35 -19.65 0.50
CA GLY A 109 6.30 -21.12 0.41
C GLY A 109 5.26 -21.70 -0.53
N ASN A 110 4.59 -20.86 -1.33
CA ASN A 110 3.62 -21.26 -2.34
C ASN A 110 3.72 -20.45 -3.65
N GLN A 111 4.72 -19.60 -3.80
CA GLN A 111 4.95 -18.84 -5.03
C GLN A 111 5.90 -19.64 -5.92
N SER A 112 5.48 -19.93 -7.15
CA SER A 112 6.26 -20.78 -8.08
C SER A 112 7.70 -20.31 -8.30
N PRO A 113 8.00 -19.00 -8.47
CA PRO A 113 9.38 -18.53 -8.56
C PRO A 113 10.20 -18.91 -7.33
N ALA A 114 9.69 -18.61 -6.13
CA ALA A 114 10.37 -18.92 -4.87
C ALA A 114 10.55 -20.44 -4.66
N LEU A 115 9.54 -21.24 -5.00
CA LEU A 115 9.62 -22.70 -4.92
C LEU A 115 10.70 -23.25 -5.86
N THR A 116 10.80 -22.70 -7.08
CA THR A 116 11.79 -23.12 -8.08
C THR A 116 13.19 -22.69 -7.67
N ASP A 117 13.38 -21.40 -7.37
CA ASP A 117 14.69 -20.81 -7.07
C ASP A 117 15.33 -21.38 -5.81
N THR A 118 14.52 -21.85 -4.87
CA THR A 118 15.00 -22.40 -3.60
C THR A 118 14.96 -23.93 -3.54
N ASN A 119 14.72 -24.62 -4.66
CA ASN A 119 14.56 -26.07 -4.70
C ASN A 119 13.57 -26.57 -3.63
N PHE A 120 12.40 -25.92 -3.57
CA PHE A 120 11.30 -26.18 -2.63
C PHE A 120 11.61 -25.87 -1.15
N ASN A 121 12.76 -25.27 -0.83
CA ASN A 121 13.14 -24.92 0.54
C ASN A 121 12.20 -23.87 1.15
N SER A 122 11.70 -22.91 0.37
CA SER A 122 10.72 -21.91 0.82
C SER A 122 9.45 -22.56 1.40
N TYR A 123 8.98 -23.66 0.80
CA TYR A 123 7.86 -24.45 1.35
C TYR A 123 8.22 -25.08 2.69
N TYR A 124 9.39 -25.70 2.81
CA TYR A 124 9.79 -26.34 4.06
C TYR A 124 9.94 -25.33 5.21
N ARG A 125 10.46 -24.13 4.93
CA ARG A 125 10.54 -23.03 5.91
C ARG A 125 9.16 -22.53 6.34
N MET A 126 8.24 -22.31 5.39
CA MET A 126 6.85 -21.95 5.67
C MET A 126 6.13 -23.05 6.47
N SER A 127 6.29 -24.32 6.09
CA SER A 127 5.71 -25.43 6.84
C SER A 127 6.30 -25.54 8.25
N THR A 128 7.56 -25.14 8.43
CA THR A 128 8.21 -25.12 9.75
C THR A 128 7.63 -24.03 10.64
N SER A 129 7.37 -22.82 10.13
CA SER A 129 6.81 -21.72 10.97
C SER A 129 5.41 -22.03 11.52
N ARG A 130 4.67 -22.91 10.84
CA ARG A 130 3.32 -23.35 11.24
C ARG A 130 3.31 -24.48 12.26
N ASP A 131 4.40 -25.20 12.46
CA ASP A 131 4.46 -26.37 13.35
C ASP A 131 5.19 -26.03 14.66
N ASN A 132 4.43 -25.86 15.75
CA ASN A 132 5.00 -25.55 17.07
C ASN A 132 5.99 -26.62 17.57
N SER A 133 5.93 -27.87 17.08
CA SER A 133 6.91 -28.91 17.44
C SER A 133 8.31 -28.68 16.86
N MET A 134 8.49 -27.65 16.03
CA MET A 134 9.77 -27.24 15.45
C MET A 134 10.52 -26.21 16.30
N PHE A 135 9.92 -25.76 17.40
CA PHE A 135 10.44 -24.69 18.25
C PHE A 135 10.69 -25.18 19.68
N ASN A 136 11.61 -24.49 20.35
CA ASN A 136 11.66 -24.46 21.80
C ASN A 136 10.69 -23.38 22.26
N ILE A 137 9.67 -23.75 23.03
CA ILE A 137 8.63 -22.86 23.55
C ILE A 137 8.61 -23.05 25.06
N THR A 138 9.11 -22.05 25.80
CA THR A 138 9.11 -22.02 27.27
C THR A 138 7.74 -21.55 27.79
N GLU A 139 7.49 -21.68 29.09
CA GLU A 139 6.28 -21.14 29.73
C GLU A 139 6.16 -19.62 29.54
N GLU A 140 7.28 -18.89 29.72
CA GLU A 140 7.35 -17.44 29.49
C GLU A 140 7.03 -17.04 28.04
N VAL A 141 7.48 -17.84 27.05
CA VAL A 141 7.09 -17.64 25.65
C VAL A 141 5.58 -17.82 25.45
N VAL A 142 4.96 -18.78 26.14
CA VAL A 142 3.49 -18.99 26.06
C VAL A 142 2.74 -17.82 26.64
N ASP A 143 3.19 -17.25 27.76
CA ASP A 143 2.57 -16.09 28.39
C ASP A 143 2.58 -14.89 27.44
N ILE A 144 3.75 -14.54 26.87
CA ILE A 144 3.88 -13.43 25.91
C ILE A 144 3.07 -13.70 24.64
N ALA A 145 3.09 -14.93 24.12
CA ALA A 145 2.33 -15.30 22.93
C ALA A 145 0.81 -15.25 23.15
N THR A 146 0.34 -15.43 24.37
CA THR A 146 -1.08 -15.31 24.73
C THR A 146 -1.52 -13.85 24.73
N GLU A 147 -0.65 -12.93 25.19
CA GLU A 147 -0.90 -11.49 25.13
C GLU A 147 -0.93 -10.96 23.69
N ASN A 148 -0.02 -11.44 22.84
CA ASN A 148 0.03 -11.03 21.43
C ASN A 148 0.32 -12.22 20.49
N PRO A 149 -0.73 -12.92 20.02
CA PRO A 149 -0.56 -14.09 19.15
C PRO A 149 0.03 -13.73 17.78
N MET A 150 -0.21 -12.51 17.27
CA MET A 150 0.32 -12.09 15.97
C MET A 150 1.84 -11.91 16.02
N ALA A 151 2.37 -11.33 17.10
CA ALA A 151 3.80 -11.21 17.32
C ALA A 151 4.48 -12.59 17.45
N PHE A 152 3.81 -13.57 18.07
CA PHE A 152 4.31 -14.96 18.12
C PHE A 152 4.41 -15.60 16.72
N LEU A 153 3.40 -15.39 15.86
CA LEU A 153 3.43 -15.89 14.49
C LEU A 153 4.51 -15.18 13.65
N ALA A 154 4.68 -13.86 13.82
CA ALA A 154 5.74 -13.09 13.18
C ALA A 154 7.15 -13.56 13.61
N ALA A 155 7.36 -13.77 14.92
CA ALA A 155 8.63 -14.25 15.47
C ALA A 155 9.01 -15.64 14.93
N LYS A 156 8.05 -16.57 14.83
CA LYS A 156 8.28 -17.88 14.20
C LYS A 156 8.64 -17.76 12.73
N ALA A 157 7.94 -16.91 11.97
CA ALA A 157 8.20 -16.68 10.56
C ALA A 157 9.61 -16.12 10.32
N GLU A 158 10.09 -15.26 11.21
CA GLU A 158 11.46 -14.73 11.17
C GLU A 158 12.52 -15.79 11.46
N LEU A 159 12.32 -16.60 12.50
CA LEU A 159 13.25 -17.69 12.83
C LEU A 159 13.39 -18.69 11.67
N THR A 160 12.29 -19.00 10.97
CA THR A 160 12.35 -19.92 9.82
C THR A 160 12.75 -19.23 8.53
N LYS A 161 12.66 -17.90 8.45
CA LYS A 161 12.73 -17.11 7.21
C LYS A 161 11.76 -17.61 6.15
N GLY A 162 10.58 -18.06 6.56
CA GLY A 162 9.62 -18.70 5.67
C GLY A 162 8.17 -18.47 6.07
N GLY A 163 7.35 -18.25 5.06
CA GLY A 163 5.95 -17.92 5.23
C GLY A 163 5.15 -17.99 3.93
N ASN A 164 3.84 -17.87 4.07
CA ASN A 164 2.88 -17.60 3.00
C ASN A 164 2.20 -16.24 3.30
N CYS A 165 1.07 -15.92 2.67
CA CYS A 165 0.32 -14.68 2.85
C CYS A 165 0.10 -14.31 4.33
N GLY A 166 -0.40 -15.25 5.13
CA GLY A 166 -0.59 -15.05 6.57
C GLY A 166 0.67 -14.67 7.33
N GLU A 167 1.76 -15.43 7.17
CA GLU A 167 3.03 -15.12 7.86
C GLU A 167 3.66 -13.80 7.39
N HIS A 168 3.53 -13.46 6.10
CA HIS A 168 3.96 -12.15 5.60
C HIS A 168 3.13 -11.02 6.24
N ALA A 169 1.80 -11.20 6.31
CA ALA A 169 0.91 -10.25 6.97
C ALA A 169 1.23 -10.08 8.46
N HIS A 170 1.52 -11.16 9.19
CA HIS A 170 1.91 -11.09 10.61
C HIS A 170 3.18 -10.25 10.81
N VAL A 171 4.21 -10.45 9.98
CA VAL A 171 5.48 -9.69 10.06
C VAL A 171 5.28 -8.21 9.71
N VAL A 172 4.50 -7.92 8.66
CA VAL A 172 4.17 -6.55 8.26
C VAL A 172 3.36 -5.84 9.35
N TYR A 173 2.34 -6.51 9.90
CA TYR A 173 1.50 -5.99 10.97
C TYR A 173 2.32 -5.71 12.24
N ASP A 174 3.15 -6.66 12.66
CA ASP A 174 4.03 -6.52 13.81
C ASP A 174 5.01 -5.34 13.66
N TYR A 175 5.56 -5.16 12.45
CA TYR A 175 6.41 -4.02 12.14
C TYR A 175 5.65 -2.69 12.21
N ILE A 176 4.48 -2.60 11.58
CA ILE A 176 3.76 -1.32 11.51
C ILE A 176 3.28 -0.90 12.89
N ARG A 177 2.61 -1.80 13.65
CA ARG A 177 2.06 -1.44 14.97
C ARG A 177 3.13 -0.84 15.88
N ARG A 178 4.34 -1.43 15.89
CA ARG A 178 5.39 -1.06 16.83
C ARG A 178 6.18 0.20 16.43
N ASN A 179 6.33 0.46 15.13
CA ASN A 179 7.12 1.61 14.64
C ASN A 179 6.24 2.82 14.29
N TYR A 180 4.94 2.63 14.06
CA TYR A 180 3.96 3.67 13.76
C TYR A 180 2.70 3.47 14.61
N PRO A 181 2.84 3.49 15.96
CA PRO A 181 1.73 3.19 16.86
C PRO A 181 0.56 4.18 16.70
N GLU A 182 0.78 5.36 16.13
CA GLU A 182 -0.28 6.34 15.90
C GLU A 182 -1.22 5.97 14.73
N VAL A 183 -0.87 4.94 13.95
CA VAL A 183 -1.66 4.53 12.80
C VAL A 183 -2.39 3.23 13.11
N LYS A 184 -3.72 3.24 12.92
CA LYS A 184 -4.52 2.02 13.00
C LYS A 184 -4.09 1.05 11.91
N VAL A 185 -3.79 -0.18 12.30
CA VAL A 185 -3.34 -1.25 11.40
C VAL A 185 -4.15 -2.52 11.64
N GLN A 186 -4.51 -3.21 10.57
CA GLN A 186 -5.40 -4.37 10.63
C GLN A 186 -4.89 -5.49 9.73
N ILE A 187 -4.94 -6.74 10.20
CA ILE A 187 -4.77 -7.92 9.34
C ILE A 187 -6.11 -8.25 8.73
N ALA A 188 -6.17 -8.20 7.40
CA ALA A 188 -7.36 -8.45 6.62
C ALA A 188 -7.22 -9.71 5.77
N GLN A 189 -8.34 -10.35 5.46
CA GLN A 189 -8.42 -11.48 4.54
C GLN A 189 -9.67 -11.38 3.67
N LYS A 190 -9.54 -11.69 2.37
CA LYS A 190 -10.69 -11.83 1.47
C LYS A 190 -11.31 -13.23 1.58
N LYS A 191 -12.60 -13.31 1.95
CA LYS A 191 -13.32 -14.57 2.26
C LYS A 191 -13.16 -15.67 1.22
N GLU A 192 -13.29 -15.34 -0.06
CA GLU A 192 -13.32 -16.34 -1.15
C GLU A 192 -11.94 -16.61 -1.78
N LEU A 193 -10.94 -15.79 -1.46
CA LEU A 193 -9.60 -15.91 -2.03
C LEU A 193 -8.61 -16.61 -1.10
N ASP A 194 -8.93 -16.70 0.20
CA ASP A 194 -8.02 -17.18 1.25
C ASP A 194 -6.66 -16.47 1.21
N HIS A 195 -6.68 -15.16 0.97
CA HIS A 195 -5.48 -14.31 0.90
C HIS A 195 -5.49 -13.29 2.02
N ALA A 196 -4.41 -13.25 2.80
CA ALA A 196 -4.22 -12.36 3.93
C ALA A 196 -3.18 -11.27 3.64
N PHE A 197 -3.45 -10.06 4.10
CA PHE A 197 -2.64 -8.86 3.90
C PHE A 197 -2.89 -7.86 5.04
N VAL A 198 -2.18 -6.74 5.05
CA VAL A 198 -2.34 -5.70 6.07
C VAL A 198 -2.98 -4.46 5.47
N ILE A 199 -4.01 -3.93 6.12
CA ILE A 199 -4.62 -2.63 5.82
C ILE A 199 -4.10 -1.61 6.85
N ILE A 200 -3.69 -0.44 6.35
CA ILE A 200 -3.29 0.73 7.11
C ILE A 200 -4.41 1.77 7.02
N GLY A 201 -4.97 2.15 8.16
CA GLY A 201 -6.20 2.94 8.28
C GLY A 201 -7.33 2.17 8.98
N ASP A 202 -8.43 2.86 9.24
CA ASP A 202 -9.64 2.28 9.82
C ASP A 202 -10.61 1.84 8.73
N HIS A 203 -10.57 0.54 8.41
CA HIS A 203 -11.44 -0.07 7.39
C HIS A 203 -12.95 0.08 7.71
N SER A 204 -13.32 0.38 8.95
CA SER A 204 -14.73 0.54 9.35
C SER A 204 -15.29 1.95 9.13
N THR A 205 -14.43 2.98 9.05
CA THR A 205 -14.86 4.38 8.99
C THR A 205 -14.28 5.17 7.82
N GLU A 206 -13.13 4.78 7.29
CA GLU A 206 -12.46 5.48 6.19
C GLU A 206 -12.88 4.96 4.82
N THR A 207 -12.78 5.80 3.80
CA THR A 207 -13.04 5.42 2.41
C THR A 207 -11.88 4.59 1.85
N HIS A 208 -12.16 3.75 0.85
CA HIS A 208 -11.14 2.87 0.26
C HIS A 208 -10.01 3.63 -0.44
N THR A 209 -10.22 4.92 -0.76
CA THR A 209 -9.21 5.85 -1.29
C THR A 209 -8.19 6.31 -0.24
N GLU A 210 -8.54 6.19 1.05
CA GLU A 210 -7.68 6.55 2.19
C GLU A 210 -6.99 5.34 2.82
N LEU A 211 -7.52 4.13 2.56
CA LEU A 211 -6.97 2.88 3.05
C LEU A 211 -5.83 2.42 2.16
N VAL A 212 -4.72 2.03 2.76
CA VAL A 212 -3.54 1.49 2.06
C VAL A 212 -3.33 0.04 2.42
N VAL A 213 -2.93 -0.78 1.45
CA VAL A 213 -2.54 -2.17 1.66
C VAL A 213 -1.02 -2.31 1.66
N ALA A 214 -0.52 -2.93 2.72
CA ALA A 214 0.84 -3.45 2.81
C ALA A 214 0.81 -4.98 2.64
N ASP A 215 1.08 -5.45 1.43
CA ASP A 215 1.10 -6.88 1.09
C ASP A 215 2.49 -7.30 0.61
N ALA A 216 3.23 -7.99 1.47
CA ALA A 216 4.58 -8.44 1.18
C ALA A 216 4.65 -9.84 0.54
N TRP A 217 3.51 -10.53 0.39
CA TRP A 217 3.48 -11.90 -0.12
C TRP A 217 3.79 -12.03 -1.62
N PRO A 218 3.26 -11.19 -2.53
CA PRO A 218 3.57 -11.27 -3.96
C PRO A 218 5.08 -11.18 -4.22
N THR A 219 5.55 -11.76 -5.32
CA THR A 219 6.98 -11.74 -5.70
C THR A 219 7.50 -10.31 -5.83
N ASP A 220 6.72 -9.45 -6.47
CA ASP A 220 7.01 -8.04 -6.74
C ASP A 220 6.01 -7.17 -5.97
N PRO A 221 6.17 -7.05 -4.64
CA PRO A 221 5.20 -6.33 -3.82
C PRO A 221 5.26 -4.83 -4.11
N THR A 222 4.12 -4.16 -4.07
CA THR A 222 4.06 -2.70 -4.16
C THR A 222 2.91 -2.23 -3.27
N PRO A 223 3.12 -1.21 -2.42
CA PRO A 223 2.02 -0.64 -1.65
C PRO A 223 1.00 0.00 -2.60
N VAL A 224 -0.27 -0.19 -2.30
CA VAL A 224 -1.39 0.30 -3.12
C VAL A 224 -2.53 0.78 -2.24
N LEU A 225 -3.42 1.60 -2.78
CA LEU A 225 -4.70 1.84 -2.11
C LEU A 225 -5.52 0.54 -2.06
N TRP A 226 -6.43 0.43 -1.08
CA TRP A 226 -7.27 -0.75 -0.94
C TRP A 226 -8.07 -1.03 -2.21
N GLU A 227 -8.63 0.00 -2.82
CA GLU A 227 -9.39 -0.12 -4.08
C GLU A 227 -8.57 -0.58 -5.29
N ASP A 228 -7.23 -0.48 -5.22
CA ASP A 228 -6.33 -0.85 -6.32
C ASP A 228 -5.68 -2.24 -6.10
N HIS A 229 -5.87 -2.86 -4.94
CA HIS A 229 -5.31 -4.18 -4.59
C HIS A 229 -5.98 -5.32 -5.38
N PHE A 230 -5.22 -6.34 -5.79
CA PHE A 230 -5.77 -7.47 -6.57
C PHE A 230 -6.84 -8.28 -5.82
N ALA A 231 -6.77 -8.28 -4.48
CA ALA A 231 -7.75 -8.88 -3.61
C ALA A 231 -8.78 -7.87 -3.11
N TYR A 232 -8.96 -6.73 -3.77
CA TYR A 232 -10.00 -5.77 -3.43
C TYR A 232 -11.36 -6.47 -3.28
N ALA A 233 -12.08 -6.07 -2.24
CA ALA A 233 -13.42 -6.53 -1.92
C ALA A 233 -14.15 -5.43 -1.14
N LYS A 234 -15.49 -5.51 -1.13
CA LYS A 234 -16.29 -4.65 -0.25
C LYS A 234 -16.13 -5.09 1.20
N ASN A 235 -16.49 -4.21 2.13
CA ASN A 235 -16.28 -4.45 3.56
C ASN A 235 -16.93 -5.74 4.08
N GLU A 236 -18.12 -6.09 3.59
CA GLU A 236 -18.81 -7.33 3.96
C GLU A 236 -18.06 -8.61 3.58
N ASP A 237 -17.13 -8.53 2.62
CA ASP A 237 -16.34 -9.63 2.09
C ASP A 237 -14.90 -9.68 2.64
N THR A 238 -14.53 -8.70 3.46
CA THR A 238 -13.24 -8.61 4.15
C THR A 238 -13.39 -9.05 5.61
N ILE A 239 -12.58 -10.03 6.04
CA ILE A 239 -12.48 -10.46 7.43
C ILE A 239 -11.31 -9.74 8.08
N ILE A 240 -11.53 -9.13 9.24
CA ILE A 240 -10.46 -8.58 10.09
C ILE A 240 -10.09 -9.63 11.15
N HIS A 241 -8.83 -10.05 11.15
CA HIS A 241 -8.29 -11.07 12.07
C HIS A 241 -7.64 -10.47 13.31
N ALA A 242 -7.03 -9.29 13.15
CA ALA A 242 -6.36 -8.56 14.22
C ALA A 242 -6.36 -7.08 13.89
N GLU A 243 -6.34 -6.24 14.92
CA GLU A 243 -6.18 -4.80 14.81
C GLU A 243 -5.37 -4.26 15.99
N ALA A 244 -4.60 -3.21 15.74
CA ALA A 244 -3.86 -2.48 16.76
C ALA A 244 -3.86 -0.98 16.46
N GLU A 245 -3.80 -0.21 17.52
CA GLU A 245 -3.59 1.22 17.55
C GLU A 245 -2.96 1.56 18.91
N ASN A 246 -2.01 2.49 18.94
CA ASN A 246 -1.28 2.92 20.13
C ASN A 246 -0.54 1.78 20.87
N ASP A 247 0.03 0.83 20.14
CA ASP A 247 0.82 -0.29 20.68
C ASP A 247 2.25 -0.34 20.11
N ASP A 248 3.19 0.24 20.84
CA ASP A 248 4.62 0.28 20.47
C ASP A 248 5.47 -0.86 21.06
N ARG A 249 4.85 -1.80 21.80
CA ARG A 249 5.59 -2.85 22.52
C ARG A 249 6.18 -3.89 21.56
N ASP A 250 7.47 -4.18 21.70
CA ASP A 250 8.18 -5.17 20.88
C ASP A 250 8.07 -6.59 21.46
N TYR A 251 6.85 -7.14 21.45
CA TYR A 251 6.58 -8.53 21.87
C TYR A 251 7.47 -9.55 21.14
N ARG A 252 7.83 -9.30 19.88
CA ARG A 252 8.71 -10.17 19.09
C ARG A 252 10.10 -10.28 19.71
N LYS A 253 10.69 -9.14 20.12
CA LYS A 253 11.95 -9.14 20.85
C LYS A 253 11.83 -9.86 22.20
N GLU A 254 10.77 -9.59 22.95
CA GLU A 254 10.52 -10.25 24.24
C GLU A 254 10.40 -11.77 24.10
N LEU A 255 9.72 -12.27 23.04
CA LEU A 255 9.63 -13.70 22.75
C LEU A 255 11.00 -14.34 22.52
N PHE A 256 11.91 -13.66 21.81
CA PHE A 256 13.27 -14.16 21.62
C PHE A 256 14.08 -14.15 22.92
N GLU A 257 13.93 -13.10 23.73
CA GLU A 257 14.58 -13.00 25.05
C GLU A 257 14.08 -14.07 26.03
N ALA A 258 12.79 -14.43 25.96
CA ALA A 258 12.16 -15.51 26.71
C ALA A 258 12.53 -16.92 26.22
N GLY A 259 13.33 -17.02 25.15
CA GLY A 259 13.91 -18.28 24.67
C GLY A 259 13.19 -18.95 23.50
N LEU A 260 12.33 -18.23 22.77
CA LEU A 260 11.77 -18.74 21.51
C LEU A 260 12.89 -18.97 20.49
N SER A 261 13.09 -20.21 20.08
CA SER A 261 14.09 -20.58 19.08
C SER A 261 13.64 -21.79 18.25
N LEU A 262 14.29 -22.05 17.12
CA LEU A 262 14.17 -23.36 16.48
C LEU A 262 14.83 -24.44 17.36
N ASN A 263 14.24 -25.64 17.36
CA ASN A 263 14.89 -26.84 17.87
C ASN A 263 15.65 -27.59 16.76
N GLU A 264 16.28 -28.72 17.07
CA GLU A 264 17.06 -29.49 16.09
C GLU A 264 16.23 -29.93 14.86
N LYS A 265 14.99 -30.39 15.10
CA LYS A 265 14.07 -30.82 14.04
C LYS A 265 13.69 -29.65 13.14
N GLY A 266 13.36 -28.50 13.74
CA GLY A 266 13.06 -27.27 13.02
C GLY A 266 14.24 -26.80 12.16
N THR A 267 15.43 -26.73 12.76
CA THR A 267 16.68 -26.36 12.07
C THR A 267 16.90 -27.24 10.85
N LYS A 268 16.91 -28.57 11.03
CA LYS A 268 17.09 -29.54 9.94
C LYS A 268 16.04 -29.40 8.83
N ARG A 269 14.78 -29.13 9.20
CA ARG A 269 13.71 -28.95 8.21
C ARG A 269 13.89 -27.67 7.40
N THR A 270 14.35 -26.57 8.02
CA THR A 270 14.65 -25.32 7.29
C THR A 270 15.84 -25.42 6.35
N GLU A 271 16.69 -26.44 6.52
CA GLU A 271 17.82 -26.73 5.63
C GLU A 271 17.45 -27.75 4.52
N THR A 272 16.24 -28.31 4.55
CA THR A 272 15.81 -29.32 3.58
C THR A 272 15.50 -28.68 2.24
N SER A 273 16.02 -29.27 1.17
CA SER A 273 15.68 -28.94 -0.23
C SER A 273 15.46 -30.22 -1.02
N LEU A 274 14.79 -30.09 -2.16
CA LEU A 274 14.63 -31.17 -3.14
C LEU A 274 15.73 -31.11 -4.20
N SER A 275 15.84 -32.15 -5.04
CA SER A 275 16.56 -32.02 -6.32
C SER A 275 15.78 -31.15 -7.30
N GLU A 276 16.42 -30.70 -8.38
CA GLU A 276 15.75 -29.94 -9.45
C GLU A 276 14.58 -30.72 -10.05
N ASP A 277 14.77 -32.01 -10.40
CA ASP A 277 13.71 -32.88 -10.94
C ASP A 277 12.54 -33.03 -9.97
N GLN A 278 12.82 -33.27 -8.68
CA GLN A 278 11.78 -33.37 -7.65
C GLN A 278 11.06 -32.04 -7.44
N THR A 279 11.77 -30.91 -7.51
CA THR A 279 11.19 -29.57 -7.41
C THR A 279 10.25 -29.33 -8.57
N LYS A 280 10.70 -29.61 -9.81
CA LYS A 280 9.89 -29.49 -11.01
C LYS A 280 8.62 -30.34 -10.91
N ASP A 281 8.74 -31.61 -10.53
CA ASP A 281 7.59 -32.49 -10.36
C ASP A 281 6.60 -31.95 -9.33
N LYS A 282 7.09 -31.37 -8.22
CA LYS A 282 6.23 -30.77 -7.18
C LYS A 282 5.56 -29.48 -7.62
N VAL A 283 6.26 -28.63 -8.37
CA VAL A 283 5.69 -27.39 -8.91
C VAL A 283 4.63 -27.71 -9.98
N ASP A 284 4.94 -28.61 -10.90
CA ASP A 284 4.03 -29.02 -11.99
C ASP A 284 2.78 -29.75 -11.47
N SER A 285 2.90 -30.50 -10.37
CA SER A 285 1.77 -31.22 -9.73
C SER A 285 1.03 -30.41 -8.66
N GLY A 286 1.51 -29.22 -8.29
CA GLY A 286 0.99 -28.40 -7.19
C GLY A 286 -0.29 -27.63 -7.50
N ASN A 287 -1.23 -28.25 -8.20
CA ASN A 287 -2.48 -27.62 -8.62
C ASN A 287 -3.31 -27.12 -7.42
N GLY A 288 -3.74 -25.86 -7.51
CA GLY A 288 -4.70 -25.25 -6.57
C GLY A 288 -4.10 -24.62 -5.31
N TRP A 289 -2.81 -24.79 -5.03
CA TRP A 289 -2.16 -24.15 -3.88
C TRP A 289 -0.87 -23.41 -4.24
N ILE A 290 -0.26 -23.70 -5.40
CA ILE A 290 0.85 -22.91 -5.95
C ILE A 290 0.30 -21.72 -6.75
N TRP A 291 0.85 -20.55 -6.48
CA TRP A 291 0.49 -19.29 -7.08
C TRP A 291 1.59 -18.81 -8.03
N ASN A 292 1.14 -18.15 -9.11
CA ASN A 292 2.00 -17.51 -10.11
C ASN A 292 1.73 -15.99 -10.20
N HIS A 293 0.99 -15.44 -9.23
CA HIS A 293 0.64 -14.03 -9.20
C HIS A 293 1.79 -13.24 -8.57
N SER A 294 2.48 -12.43 -9.37
CA SER A 294 3.67 -11.68 -8.96
C SER A 294 3.35 -10.33 -8.33
N ASP A 295 2.26 -9.68 -8.73
CA ASP A 295 2.00 -8.29 -8.40
C ASP A 295 1.07 -8.11 -7.19
N THR A 296 1.08 -6.94 -6.56
CA THR A 296 0.10 -6.56 -5.52
C THR A 296 -1.08 -5.79 -6.11
N ALA A 297 -0.83 -5.04 -7.19
CA ALA A 297 -1.82 -4.17 -7.79
C ALA A 297 -2.66 -4.91 -8.83
N SER A 298 -3.97 -4.71 -8.82
CA SER A 298 -4.83 -5.04 -9.97
C SER A 298 -4.53 -4.14 -11.18
N GLN A 299 -4.16 -2.90 -10.89
CA GLN A 299 -3.69 -1.89 -11.83
C GLN A 299 -2.60 -1.05 -11.17
N LYS A 300 -1.48 -0.83 -11.87
CA LYS A 300 -0.36 -0.02 -11.37
C LYS A 300 -0.62 1.46 -11.65
N PHE A 301 -0.43 2.30 -10.65
CA PHE A 301 -0.55 3.75 -10.73
C PHE A 301 0.72 4.44 -10.25
N GLU A 302 0.95 5.64 -10.75
CA GLU A 302 1.79 6.62 -10.07
C GLU A 302 0.91 7.44 -9.13
N TYR A 303 1.08 7.24 -7.83
CA TYR A 303 0.34 8.00 -6.82
C TYR A 303 0.98 9.37 -6.61
N LEU A 304 0.22 10.43 -6.85
CA LEU A 304 0.65 11.82 -6.69
C LEU A 304 -0.20 12.49 -5.61
N VAL A 305 0.41 13.31 -4.77
CA VAL A 305 -0.35 14.07 -3.77
C VAL A 305 -1.11 15.20 -4.46
N ASP A 306 -2.39 15.34 -4.14
CA ASP A 306 -3.21 16.48 -4.52
C ASP A 306 -3.57 17.30 -3.27
N PRO A 307 -3.04 18.53 -3.13
CA PRO A 307 -3.33 19.41 -1.99
C PRO A 307 -4.82 19.70 -1.80
N GLU A 308 -5.63 19.62 -2.87
CA GLU A 308 -7.08 19.83 -2.80
C GLU A 308 -7.82 18.66 -2.14
N LEU A 309 -7.19 17.49 -1.98
CA LEU A 309 -7.76 16.36 -1.25
C LEU A 309 -7.52 16.43 0.27
N ASP A 310 -6.61 17.31 0.71
CA ASP A 310 -6.28 17.49 2.13
C ASP A 310 -7.14 18.56 2.84
N VAL A 311 -8.01 19.27 2.11
CA VAL A 311 -8.98 20.16 2.74
C VAL A 311 -9.98 19.32 3.52
N SER A 312 -9.86 19.38 4.85
CA SER A 312 -10.82 18.83 5.77
C SER A 312 -12.23 19.20 5.30
N PRO A 313 -13.20 18.28 5.30
CA PRO A 313 -14.58 18.63 4.98
C PRO A 313 -14.96 19.85 5.83
N PRO A 314 -15.64 20.85 5.26
CA PRO A 314 -15.96 22.07 5.98
C PRO A 314 -16.58 21.67 7.31
N SER A 315 -15.96 22.10 8.41
CA SER A 315 -16.44 21.86 9.77
C SER A 315 -17.94 22.13 9.74
N ILE A 316 -18.74 21.06 9.82
CA ILE A 316 -20.18 21.19 9.97
C ILE A 316 -20.30 21.94 11.30
N GLY A 317 -20.63 23.23 11.22
CA GLY A 317 -20.84 24.05 12.39
C GLY A 317 -21.79 23.33 13.33
N PRO A 318 -21.75 23.63 14.65
CA PRO A 318 -22.58 22.94 15.62
C PRO A 318 -24.00 22.81 15.10
N LEU A 319 -24.52 21.58 15.11
CA LEU A 319 -25.89 21.27 14.70
C LEU A 319 -26.80 22.33 15.33
N PRO A 320 -27.70 22.98 14.56
CA PRO A 320 -28.64 23.90 15.13
C PRO A 320 -29.36 23.19 16.29
N PRO A 321 -29.59 23.89 17.42
CA PRO A 321 -30.29 23.28 18.54
C PRO A 321 -31.63 22.70 18.03
N PRO A 322 -32.05 21.54 18.55
CA PRO A 322 -33.30 20.92 18.14
C PRO A 322 -34.43 21.95 18.27
N GLU A 323 -35.24 22.11 17.21
CA GLU A 323 -36.42 22.96 17.24
C GLU A 323 -37.31 22.50 18.41
N GLU A 324 -37.62 23.43 19.32
CA GLU A 324 -38.56 23.16 20.39
C GLU A 324 -39.90 22.72 19.77
N PRO A 325 -40.52 21.65 20.26
CA PRO A 325 -41.78 21.17 19.73
C PRO A 325 -42.84 22.27 19.84
N SER A 326 -43.42 22.66 18.71
CA SER A 326 -44.51 23.64 18.67
C SER A 326 -45.68 23.10 19.48
N THR A 327 -45.99 23.76 20.59
CA THR A 327 -47.23 23.51 21.32
C THR A 327 -48.39 24.13 20.53
N GLU A 328 -49.12 23.29 19.80
CA GLU A 328 -50.55 23.50 19.50
C GLU A 328 -51.42 23.01 20.65
#